data_AF-D8KWS0-F1
#
_entry.id   AF-D8KWS0-F1
#
_cell.length_a   1.000
_cell.length_b   1.000
_cell.length_c   1.000
_cell.angle_alpha   90.00
_cell.angle_beta   90.00
_cell.angle_gamma   90.00
#
_symmetry.space_group_name_H-M   'P 1'
#
loop_
_entity.id
_entity.type
_entity.pdbx_description
1 polymer ?
#
loop_
_entity_poly.entity_id
_entity_poly.type
_entity_poly.pdbx_seq_one_letter_code
_entity_poly.pdbx_strand_id
1 'polypeptide(L)' 'ADASGKTKWRLVVDFRKLNEKTIDDRYPIPNISDVLDKLGNCHYFTTLDLASGFYQVEMNPDDIHKTAFNVEHGHFEFLR' A
#
# COMPACT_ATOMS: atom_id res chain seq x y z
N ALA A 1 -2.68 18.84 3.68
CA ALA A 1 -4.02 19.14 3.15
C ALA A 1 -4.25 18.24 1.96
N ASP A 2 -5.41 17.60 1.85
CA ASP A 2 -5.80 17.01 0.56
C ASP A 2 -6.04 18.13 -0.47
N ALA A 3 -6.07 17.80 -1.76
CA ALA A 3 -6.33 18.77 -2.83
C ALA A 3 -7.73 19.42 -2.73
N SER A 4 -8.60 18.93 -1.84
CA SER A 4 -9.91 19.48 -1.51
C SER A 4 -9.90 20.55 -0.42
N GLY A 5 -8.73 20.92 0.14
CA GLY A 5 -8.62 21.97 1.15
C GLY A 5 -9.23 21.60 2.50
N LYS A 6 -9.54 20.32 2.75
CA LYS A 6 -10.15 19.85 3.99
C LYS A 6 -9.09 19.25 4.90
N THR A 7 -9.13 19.61 6.19
CA THR A 7 -8.22 19.01 7.19
C THR A 7 -8.73 17.61 7.53
N LYS A 8 -7.97 16.59 7.12
CA LYS A 8 -8.23 15.18 7.44
C LYS A 8 -7.08 14.62 8.27
N TRP A 9 -7.39 13.93 9.36
CA TRP A 9 -6.42 13.18 10.15
C TRP A 9 -6.05 11.88 9.45
N ARG A 10 -4.76 11.53 9.46
CA ARG A 10 -4.24 10.26 8.93
C ARG A 10 -3.57 9.49 10.06
N LEU A 11 -3.97 8.23 10.24
CA LEU A 11 -3.24 7.30 11.09
C LEU A 11 -1.93 6.96 10.41
N VAL A 12 -0.80 7.10 11.12
CA VAL A 12 0.52 6.72 10.63
C VAL A 12 1.13 5.80 11.67
N VAL A 13 1.40 4.56 11.28
CA VAL A 13 2.06 3.57 12.13
C VAL A 13 3.54 3.51 11.73
N ASP A 14 4.44 3.59 12.70
CA ASP A 14 5.88 3.57 12.46
C ASP A 14 6.41 2.13 12.35
N PHE A 15 6.45 1.63 11.12
CA PHE A 15 6.97 0.29 10.82
C PHE A 15 8.47 0.26 10.51
N ARG A 16 9.26 1.33 10.75
CA ARG A 16 10.69 1.33 10.36
C ARG A 16 11.48 0.14 10.93
N LYS A 17 11.32 -0.14 12.22
CA LYS A 17 11.97 -1.30 12.89
C LYS A 17 11.46 -2.65 12.40
N LEU A 18 10.20 -2.71 11.96
CA LEU A 18 9.63 -3.92 11.39
C LEU A 18 10.21 -4.15 9.99
N ASN A 19 10.23 -3.11 9.15
CA ASN A 19 10.74 -3.15 7.79
C ASN A 19 12.23 -3.53 7.73
N GLU A 20 13.04 -3.16 8.73
CA GLU A 20 14.44 -3.60 8.84
C GLU A 20 14.59 -5.12 9.02
N LYS A 21 13.57 -5.79 9.59
CA LYS A 21 13.57 -7.24 9.82
C LYS A 21 12.85 -8.02 8.72
N THR A 22 12.04 -7.34 7.92
CA THR A 22 11.29 -7.93 6.83
C THR A 22 12.20 -8.14 5.62
N ILE A 23 11.99 -9.24 4.90
CA ILE A 23 12.68 -9.50 3.65
C ILE A 23 12.09 -8.58 2.57
N ASP A 24 12.96 -7.82 1.92
CA ASP A 24 12.59 -6.92 0.83
C ASP A 24 12.02 -7.72 -0.37
N ASP A 25 10.75 -7.50 -0.70
CA ASP A 25 10.13 -8.08 -1.88
C ASP A 25 10.46 -7.23 -3.11
N ARG A 26 11.46 -7.69 -3.87
CA ARG A 26 11.85 -7.07 -5.13
C ARG A 26 11.02 -7.62 -6.27
N TYR A 27 9.72 -7.38 -6.21
CA TYR A 27 8.86 -7.65 -7.36
C TYR A 27 9.35 -6.78 -8.54
N PRO A 28 9.63 -7.37 -9.71
CA PRO A 28 10.16 -6.62 -10.84
C PRO A 28 9.07 -5.68 -11.37
N ILE A 29 9.14 -4.41 -11.00
CA ILE A 29 8.32 -3.37 -11.61
C ILE A 29 8.86 -3.15 -13.02
N PRO A 30 8.05 -3.32 -14.08
CA PRO A 30 8.50 -3.16 -15.45
C PRO A 30 8.99 -1.73 -15.70
N ASN A 31 9.95 -1.58 -16.60
CA ASN A 31 10.42 -0.25 -17.00
C ASN A 31 9.25 0.51 -17.66
N ILE A 32 9.13 1.80 -17.35
CA ILE A 32 8.10 2.65 -17.92
C ILE A 32 8.13 2.65 -19.45
N SER A 33 9.31 2.59 -20.09
CA SER A 33 9.44 2.47 -21.54
C SER A 33 8.80 1.19 -22.07
N ASP A 34 9.07 0.04 -21.43
CA ASP A 34 8.51 -1.25 -21.84
C ASP A 34 6.97 -1.29 -21.69
N VAL A 35 6.44 -0.60 -20.68
CA VAL A 35 4.99 -0.48 -20.48
C VAL A 35 4.37 0.40 -21.58
N LEU A 36 5.01 1.52 -21.90
CA LEU A 36 4.53 2.46 -22.93
C LEU A 36 4.62 1.87 -24.35
N ASP A 37 5.67 1.12 -24.67
CA ASP A 37 5.82 0.45 -25.96
C ASP A 37 4.70 -0.57 -26.20
N LYS A 38 4.27 -1.29 -25.15
CA LYS A 38 3.12 -2.21 -25.22
C LYS A 38 1.79 -1.48 -25.45
N LEU A 39 1.67 -0.23 -25.00
CA LEU A 39 0.49 0.61 -25.14
C LEU A 39 0.41 1.31 -26.52
N GLY A 40 1.54 1.53 -27.19
CA GLY A 40 1.63 2.38 -28.40
C GLY A 40 0.77 1.97 -29.60
N ASN A 41 0.32 0.72 -29.66
CA ASN A 41 -0.56 0.21 -30.74
C ASN A 41 -2.06 0.22 -30.38
N CYS A 42 -2.44 0.66 -29.18
CA CYS A 42 -3.85 0.70 -28.75
C CYS A 42 -4.53 2.00 -29.19
N HIS A 43 -5.80 1.92 -29.59
CA HIS A 43 -6.60 3.09 -30.00
C HIS A 43 -7.42 3.70 -28.85
N TYR A 44 -7.62 2.93 -27.77
CA TYR A 44 -8.37 3.34 -26.60
C TYR A 44 -7.63 2.91 -25.34
N PHE A 45 -7.59 3.81 -24.35
CA PHE A 45 -6.95 3.59 -23.07
C PHE A 45 -7.95 3.83 -21.95
N THR A 46 -7.96 2.92 -20.98
CA THR A 46 -8.72 3.08 -19.74
C THR A 46 -7.77 2.87 -18.58
N THR A 47 -7.85 3.75 -17.59
CA THR A 47 -7.09 3.65 -16.35
C THR A 47 -8.03 3.24 -15.21
N LEU A 48 -7.62 2.24 -14.43
CA LEU A 48 -8.32 1.82 -13.22
C LEU A 48 -7.42 2.17 -12.03
N ASP A 49 -7.95 2.92 -11.08
CA ASP A 49 -7.30 3.19 -9.79
C ASP A 49 -8.00 2.37 -8.70
N LEU A 50 -7.23 1.55 -7.98
CA LEU A 50 -7.74 0.79 -6.85
C LEU A 50 -7.71 1.68 -5.61
N ALA A 51 -8.86 2.29 -5.30
CA ALA A 51 -9.02 3.12 -4.13
C ALA A 51 -8.64 2.35 -2.86
N SER A 52 -7.69 2.88 -2.08
CA SER A 52 -7.24 2.26 -0.83
C SER A 52 -6.74 0.81 -1.02
N GLY A 53 -6.04 0.52 -2.13
CA GLY A 53 -5.64 -0.84 -2.51
C GLY A 53 -4.94 -1.66 -1.41
N PHE A 54 -4.13 -1.04 -0.56
CA PHE A 54 -3.49 -1.71 0.58
C PHE A 54 -4.51 -2.33 1.56
N TYR A 55 -5.66 -1.71 1.77
CA TYR A 55 -6.71 -2.22 2.67
C TYR A 55 -7.63 -3.25 2.01
N GLN A 56 -7.36 -3.63 0.76
CA GLN A 56 -8.12 -4.65 0.03
C GLN A 56 -7.44 -6.01 0.06
N VAL A 57 -6.11 -6.04 0.13
CA VAL A 57 -5.31 -7.27 0.22
C VAL A 57 -5.38 -7.81 1.64
N GLU A 58 -5.42 -9.12 1.83
CA GLU A 58 -5.41 -9.73 3.18
C GLU A 58 -4.00 -9.97 3.68
N MET A 59 -3.78 -9.78 4.98
CA MET A 59 -2.54 -10.13 5.64
C MET A 59 -2.44 -11.64 5.80
N ASN A 60 -1.23 -12.20 5.63
CA ASN A 60 -0.97 -13.59 5.95
C ASN A 60 -1.28 -13.85 7.44
N PRO A 61 -2.13 -14.85 7.80
CA PRO A 61 -2.53 -15.12 9.18
C PRO A 61 -1.36 -15.24 10.17
N ASP A 62 -0.25 -15.83 9.72
CA ASP A 62 0.95 -16.01 10.55
C ASP A 62 1.71 -14.70 10.81
N ASP A 63 1.48 -13.66 10.01
CA ASP A 63 2.19 -12.38 10.05
C ASP A 63 1.36 -11.24 10.65
N ILE A 64 0.06 -11.44 10.92
CA ILE A 64 -0.86 -10.40 11.47
C ILE A 64 -0.27 -9.73 12.72
N HIS A 65 0.21 -10.54 13.66
CA HIS A 65 0.77 -10.08 14.93
C HIS A 65 1.99 -9.15 14.77
N LYS A 66 2.69 -9.20 13.64
CA LYS A 66 3.84 -8.33 13.34
C LYS A 66 3.41 -6.89 13.05
N THR A 67 2.15 -6.70 12.67
CA THR A 67 1.57 -5.38 12.32
C THR A 67 0.92 -4.67 13.51
N ALA A 68 1.07 -5.24 14.72
CA ALA A 68 0.51 -4.71 15.94
C ALA A 68 0.92 -3.26 16.25
N PHE A 69 -0.04 -2.44 16.68
CA PHE A 69 0.20 -1.08 17.14
C PHE A 69 -0.67 -0.76 18.35
N ASN A 70 -0.15 0.13 19.20
CA ASN A 70 -0.84 0.61 20.39
C ASN A 70 -1.39 2.01 20.17
N VAL A 71 -2.60 2.23 20.66
CA VAL A 71 -3.20 3.54 20.86
C VAL A 71 -3.58 3.68 22.33
N GLU A 72 -3.86 4.90 22.79
CA GLU A 72 -4.19 5.19 24.20
C GLU A 72 -5.28 4.28 24.79
N HIS A 73 -6.20 3.80 23.96
CA HIS A 73 -7.36 3.01 24.36
C HIS A 73 -7.36 1.57 23.82
N GLY A 74 -6.24 1.05 23.31
CA GLY A 74 -6.22 -0.33 22.84
C GLY A 74 -4.98 -0.75 22.06
N HIS A 75 -4.93 -2.06 21.81
CA HIS A 75 -3.93 -2.73 21.00
C HIS A 75 -4.63 -3.33 19.78
N PHE A 76 -4.17 -2.98 18.58
CA PHE A 76 -4.80 -3.35 17.31
C PHE A 76 -3.78 -3.91 16.33
N GLU A 77 -4.25 -4.71 15.38
CA GLU A 77 -3.45 -5.38 14.35
C GLU A 77 -4.15 -5.23 13.00
N PHE A 78 -3.40 -5.26 11.90
CA PHE A 78 -3.97 -5.24 10.56
C PHE A 78 -4.31 -6.65 10.09
N LEU A 79 -5.54 -6.84 9.63
CA LEU A 79 -6.00 -8.07 8.96
C LEU A 79 -5.85 -7.97 7.42
N ARG A 80 -5.54 -6.78 6.92
CA ARG A 80 -5.44 -6.40 5.52
C ARG A 80 -4.28 -5.45 5.32
#